data_AF-A0A8X8C057-F1
#
_entry.id   AF-A0A8X8C057-F1
#
_cell.length_a   1.000
_cell.length_b   1.000
_cell.length_c   1.000
_cell.angle_alpha   90.00
_cell.angle_beta   90.00
_cell.angle_gamma   90.00
#
_symmetry.space_group_name_H-M   'P 1'
#
loop_
_entity.id
_entity.type
_entity.pdbx_description
1 polymer ?
#
loop_
_entity_poly.entity_id
_entity_poly.type
_entity_poly.pdbx_seq_one_letter_code
_entity_poly.pdbx_strand_id
1 'polypeptide(L)'
;MAKKVGSQLEKFYSATSLTFAIQDGPQAGQTVPHVHIHIIPRKGGDFEKNDEIYDAIDEKEKELKQKLDLDKERSDRSMEEMAQEADDYRLLFL
;
A
#
# COMPACT_ATOMS: atom_id res chain seq x y z
N MET A 1 -14.31 3.80 -8.74
CA MET A 1 -13.35 2.70 -8.99
C MET A 1 -12.69 2.20 -7.72
N ALA A 2 -12.04 3.07 -6.92
CA ALA A 2 -11.36 2.69 -5.68
C ALA A 2 -12.19 1.85 -4.70
N LYS A 3 -13.46 2.21 -4.44
CA LYS A 3 -14.37 1.39 -3.61
C LYS A 3 -14.52 -0.06 -4.11
N LYS A 4 -14.65 -0.26 -5.43
CA LYS A 4 -14.79 -1.58 -6.05
C LYS A 4 -13.50 -2.37 -5.90
N VAL A 5 -12.36 -1.74 -6.16
CA VAL A 5 -11.04 -2.36 -6.01
C VAL A 5 -10.80 -2.76 -4.55
N GLY A 6 -10.98 -1.83 -3.62
CA GLY A 6 -10.82 -2.08 -2.19
C GLY A 6 -11.70 -3.20 -1.67
N SER A 7 -12.98 -3.26 -2.06
CA SER A 7 -13.89 -4.33 -1.62
C SER A 7 -13.44 -5.73 -2.07
N GLN A 8 -12.79 -5.84 -3.25
CA GLN A 8 -12.26 -7.12 -3.70
C GLN A 8 -10.95 -7.47 -2.99
N LEU A 9 -10.05 -6.50 -2.80
CA LEU A 9 -8.79 -6.71 -2.08
C LEU A 9 -9.03 -7.05 -0.60
N GLU A 10 -10.02 -6.42 0.06
CA GLU A 10 -10.40 -6.72 1.43
C GLU A 10 -10.78 -8.20 1.59
N LYS A 11 -11.62 -8.71 0.68
CA LYS A 11 -12.00 -10.13 0.66
C LYS A 11 -10.83 -11.04 0.33
N PHE A 12 -10.06 -10.71 -0.71
CA PHE A 12 -8.92 -11.51 -1.18
C PHE A 12 -7.89 -11.74 -0.07
N TYR A 13 -7.56 -10.68 0.68
CA TYR A 13 -6.62 -10.77 1.79
C TYR A 13 -7.23 -11.22 3.11
N SER A 14 -8.54 -11.52 3.17
CA SER A 14 -9.27 -11.75 4.44
C SER A 14 -9.01 -10.64 5.46
N ALA A 15 -9.00 -9.39 4.98
CA ALA A 15 -8.91 -8.19 5.79
C ALA A 15 -10.29 -7.81 6.35
N THR A 16 -10.31 -6.96 7.37
CA THR A 16 -11.54 -6.49 8.02
C THR A 16 -11.78 -4.99 7.83
N SER A 17 -10.81 -4.29 7.26
CA SER A 17 -10.85 -2.85 7.03
C SER A 17 -9.92 -2.47 5.88
N LEU A 18 -10.01 -1.22 5.42
CA LEU A 18 -9.17 -0.66 4.37
C LEU A 18 -8.71 0.75 4.76
N THR A 19 -7.45 1.07 4.48
CA THR A 19 -6.95 2.46 4.45
C THR A 19 -6.98 2.96 3.00
N PHE A 20 -7.62 4.10 2.77
CA PHE A 20 -7.58 4.85 1.51
C PHE A 20 -6.83 6.16 1.74
N ALA A 21 -5.75 6.40 0.99
CA ALA A 21 -4.95 7.63 1.13
C ALA A 21 -4.65 8.26 -0.24
N ILE A 22 -4.75 9.59 -0.29
CA ILE A 22 -4.36 10.42 -1.44
C ILE A 22 -3.45 11.52 -0.91
N GLN A 23 -2.26 11.61 -1.48
CA GLN A 23 -1.30 12.68 -1.19
C GLN A 23 -1.31 13.66 -2.36
N ASP A 24 -2.16 14.69 -2.27
CA ASP A 24 -2.33 15.67 -3.32
C ASP A 24 -1.34 16.84 -3.15
N GLY A 25 -0.22 16.76 -3.88
CA GLY A 25 0.83 17.76 -3.89
C GLY A 25 2.03 17.46 -2.99
N PRO A 26 3.17 18.16 -3.19
CA PRO A 26 4.42 17.87 -2.50
C PRO A 26 4.33 17.96 -0.97
N GLN A 27 3.55 18.91 -0.44
CA GLN A 27 3.36 19.11 1.00
C GLN A 27 2.53 17.99 1.66
N ALA A 28 1.78 17.23 0.87
CA ALA A 28 1.04 16.06 1.34
C ALA A 28 1.89 14.76 1.29
N GLY A 29 3.15 14.83 0.87
CA GLY A 29 4.04 13.68 0.72
C GLY A 29 4.17 13.13 -0.70
N GLN A 30 3.51 13.75 -1.70
CA GLN A 30 3.51 13.22 -3.07
C GLN A 30 4.93 13.11 -3.67
N THR A 31 5.35 11.88 -3.98
CA THR A 31 6.67 11.60 -4.56
C THR A 31 6.68 11.54 -6.08
N VAL A 32 5.63 10.98 -6.68
CA VAL A 32 5.44 10.88 -8.13
C VAL A 32 4.41 11.93 -8.57
N PRO A 33 4.73 12.82 -9.54
CA PRO A 33 3.83 13.90 -9.99
C PRO A 33 2.71 13.36 -10.91
N HIS A 34 1.93 12.42 -10.38
CA HIS A 34 0.75 11.81 -10.99
C HIS A 34 -0.25 11.48 -9.87
N VAL A 35 -1.52 11.79 -10.07
CA VAL A 35 -2.55 11.50 -9.07
C VAL A 35 -2.73 9.99 -8.95
N HIS A 36 -2.53 9.45 -7.75
CA HIS A 36 -2.75 8.04 -7.43
C HIS A 36 -3.38 7.93 -6.04
N ILE A 37 -3.95 6.75 -5.75
CA ILE A 37 -4.59 6.44 -4.47
C ILE A 37 -3.96 5.16 -3.92
N HIS A 38 -3.58 5.17 -2.65
CA HIS A 38 -3.18 3.97 -1.93
C HIS A 38 -4.42 3.27 -1.40
N ILE A 39 -4.53 1.97 -1.64
CA ILE A 39 -5.58 1.11 -1.11
C ILE A 39 -4.88 -0.01 -0.35
N ILE A 40 -4.98 0.01 0.98
CA ILE A 40 -4.21 -0.88 1.85
C ILE A 40 -5.21 -1.71 2.67
N PRO A 41 -5.32 -3.03 2.44
CA PRO A 41 -6.10 -3.92 3.28
C PRO A 41 -5.52 -4.01 4.70
N ARG A 42 -6.39 -3.95 5.71
CA ARG A 42 -6.04 -3.88 7.13
C ARG A 42 -6.61 -5.04 7.93
N LYS A 43 -5.81 -5.57 8.86
CA LYS A 43 -6.20 -6.65 9.79
C LYS A 43 -5.99 -6.18 11.23
N GLY A 44 -6.80 -6.70 12.16
CA GLY A 44 -6.57 -6.43 13.58
C GLY A 44 -5.16 -6.84 14.01
N GLY A 45 -4.40 -5.90 14.59
CA GLY A 45 -3.02 -6.13 15.03
C GLY A 45 -1.97 -6.10 13.91
N ASP A 46 -2.30 -5.60 12.71
CA ASP A 46 -1.32 -5.41 11.64
C ASP A 46 -0.32 -4.26 11.92
N PHE A 47 -0.70 -3.33 12.79
CA PHE A 47 0.14 -2.30 13.38
C PHE A 47 -0.14 -2.22 14.89
N GLU A 48 0.91 -2.10 15.71
CA GLU A 48 0.75 -1.96 17.17
C GLU A 48 0.09 -0.61 17.53
N LYS A 49 0.42 0.47 16.82
CA LYS A 49 -0.35 1.72 16.86
C LYS A 49 -0.89 2.04 15.47
N ASN A 50 -2.20 2.25 15.37
CA ASN A 50 -2.85 2.52 14.08
C ASN A 50 -2.35 3.80 13.39
N ASP A 51 -1.84 4.78 14.14
CA ASP A 51 -1.31 6.02 13.57
C ASP A 51 0.10 5.86 12.99
N GLU A 52 0.84 4.80 13.40
CA GLU A 52 2.16 4.48 12.82
C GLU A 52 2.06 4.08 11.34
N ILE A 53 0.85 3.79 10.82
CA ILE A 53 0.68 3.56 9.38
C ILE A 53 0.99 4.82 8.57
N TYR A 54 0.70 6.01 9.10
CA TYR A 54 0.95 7.26 8.39
C TYR A 54 2.45 7.55 8.34
N ASP A 55 3.14 7.33 9.45
CA ASP A 55 4.59 7.40 9.53
C ASP A 55 5.21 6.35 8.61
N ALA A 56 4.74 5.10 8.62
CA ALA A 56 5.26 4.04 7.75
C ALA A 56 5.00 4.30 6.24
N ILE A 57 3.89 4.93 5.86
CA ILE A 57 3.62 5.31 4.46
C ILE A 57 4.59 6.43 4.04
N ASP A 58 4.68 7.49 4.83
CA ASP A 58 5.51 8.67 4.54
C ASP A 58 7.02 8.33 4.61
N GLU A 59 7.42 7.48 5.54
CA GLU A 59 8.79 6.95 5.67
C GLU A 59 9.13 6.05 4.48
N LYS A 60 8.31 5.06 4.11
CA LYS A 60 8.61 4.17 2.97
C LYS A 60 8.73 4.90 1.63
N GLU A 61 8.08 6.04 1.49
CA GLU A 61 8.16 6.88 0.29
C GLU A 61 9.38 7.82 0.31
N LYS A 62 9.77 8.32 1.50
CA LYS A 62 11.04 9.04 1.70
C LYS A 62 12.26 8.12 1.58
N GLU A 63 12.15 6.87 2.01
CA GLU A 63 13.21 5.83 1.96
C GLU A 63 13.57 5.42 0.53
N LEU A 64 12.67 5.61 -0.44
CA LEU A 64 13.00 5.54 -1.87
C LEU A 64 14.15 6.50 -2.26
N LYS A 65 14.48 7.49 -1.40
CA LYS A 65 15.61 8.41 -1.55
C LYS A 65 16.74 8.20 -0.55
N GLN A 66 16.55 7.59 0.63
CA GLN A 66 17.60 7.43 1.65
C GLN A 66 17.43 6.16 2.47
N LYS A 67 18.41 5.24 2.39
CA LYS A 67 18.50 4.02 3.20
C LYS A 67 18.61 4.34 4.69
N LEU A 68 17.65 3.91 5.51
CA LEU A 68 17.80 3.81 6.96
C LEU A 68 17.29 2.46 7.51
N ASP A 69 17.71 2.17 8.74
CA ASP A 69 17.82 0.84 9.35
C ASP A 69 16.49 0.08 9.62
N LEU A 70 15.32 0.67 9.38
CA LEU A 70 14.01 -0.01 9.46
C LEU A 70 13.74 -0.94 8.26
N ASP A 71 14.50 -0.77 7.18
CA ASP A 71 14.37 -1.52 5.92
C ASP A 71 15.22 -2.80 5.88
N LYS A 72 15.92 -3.18 6.96
CA LYS A 72 16.77 -4.41 6.96
C LYS A 72 16.00 -5.69 6.61
N GLU A 73 14.69 -5.70 6.81
CA GLU A 73 13.81 -6.85 6.53
C GLU A 73 12.92 -6.66 5.31
N ARG A 74 12.91 -5.47 4.67
CA ARG A 74 12.07 -5.22 3.50
C ARG A 74 12.83 -5.58 2.23
N SER A 75 12.58 -6.78 1.70
CA SER A 75 13.04 -7.15 0.36
C SER A 75 12.10 -6.59 -0.70
N ASP A 76 12.65 -5.89 -1.70
CA ASP A 76 11.91 -5.58 -2.92
C ASP A 76 11.40 -6.87 -3.56
N ARG A 77 10.12 -6.85 -3.96
CA ARG A 77 9.50 -8.00 -4.65
C ARG A 77 10.04 -8.12 -6.06
N SER A 78 10.12 -9.35 -6.55
CA SER A 78 10.50 -9.60 -7.95
C SER A 78 9.40 -9.15 -8.91
N MET A 79 9.78 -8.92 -10.18
CA MET A 79 8.82 -8.60 -11.23
C MET A 79 7.84 -9.74 -11.47
N GLU A 80 8.31 -10.97 -11.35
CA GLU A 80 7.52 -12.19 -11.48
C GLU A 80 6.45 -12.30 -10.39
N GLU A 81 6.82 -12.04 -9.12
CA GLU A 81 5.85 -12.01 -8.01
C GLU A 81 4.77 -10.95 -8.22
N MET A 82 5.16 -9.74 -8.64
CA MET A 82 4.20 -8.67 -8.91
C MET A 82 3.30 -8.97 -10.11
N ALA A 83 3.83 -9.62 -11.15
CA ALA A 83 3.05 -10.03 -12.32
C ALA A 83 2.01 -11.10 -11.95
N GLN A 84 2.41 -12.10 -11.17
CA GLN A 84 1.52 -13.16 -10.70
C GLN A 84 0.41 -12.61 -9.80
N GLU A 85 0.74 -11.73 -8.86
CA GLU A 85 -0.26 -11.07 -8.00
C GLU A 85 -1.26 -10.25 -8.83
N ALA A 86 -0.78 -9.54 -9.87
CA ALA A 86 -1.66 -8.80 -10.77
C ALA A 86 -2.61 -9.72 -11.56
N ASP A 87 -2.16 -10.90 -11.98
CA ASP A 87 -3.03 -11.90 -12.61
C ASP A 87 -4.12 -12.40 -11.66
N ASP A 88 -3.75 -12.70 -10.41
CA ASP A 88 -4.71 -13.12 -9.38
C ASP A 88 -5.76 -12.03 -9.13
N TYR A 89 -5.36 -10.76 -9.10
CA TYR A 89 -6.29 -9.63 -8.95
C TYR A 89 -7.23 -9.47 -10.14
N ARG A 90 -6.77 -9.69 -11.38
CA ARG A 90 -7.63 -9.60 -12.57
C ARG A 90 -8.81 -10.56 -12.47
N LEU A 91 -8.59 -11.76 -11.94
CA LEU A 91 -9.63 -12.77 -11.73
C LEU A 91 -10.74 -12.30 -10.78
N LEU A 92 -10.46 -11.34 -9.88
CA LEU A 92 -11.46 -10.80 -8.95
C LEU A 92 -12.49 -9.89 -9.61
N PHE A 93 -12.28 -9.50 -10.87
CA PHE A 93 -13.18 -8.58 -11.59
C PHE A 93 -13.81 -9.17 -12.85
N LEU A 94 -13.60 -10.47 -13.09
CA LEU A 94 -14.38 -11.28 -14.03
C LEU A 94 -15.77 -11.56 -13.46
#